data_AF-A0A0R1U7R1-F1
#
_entry.id   AF-A0A0R1U7R1-F1
#
_cell.length_a   1.000
_cell.length_b   1.000
_cell.length_c   1.000
_cell.angle_alpha   90.00
_cell.angle_beta   90.00
_cell.angle_gamma   90.00
#
_symmetry.space_group_name_H-M   'P 1'
#
loop_
_entity.id
_entity.type
_entity.pdbx_description
1 polymer ?
#
loop_
_entity_poly.entity_id
_entity_poly.type
_entity_poly.pdbx_seq_one_letter_code
_entity_poly.pdbx_strand_id
1 'polypeptide(L)'
;MQVKRYDEGNTVGRQTISQFHGDLDLQGADTGVFITTSSFTNSAEEAARTFNIKLIDGDTLTKLMIDYKVGVQVMQNYELLEIDDEFFEID
;
A
#
# COMPACT_ATOMS: atom_id res chain seq x y z
N MET A 1 -14.82 6.45 7.85
CA MET A 1 -13.71 6.46 6.86
C MET A 1 -13.57 7.87 6.31
N GLN A 2 -12.38 8.45 6.39
CA GLN A 2 -12.07 9.73 5.77
C GLN A 2 -11.18 9.48 4.54
N VAL A 3 -11.52 10.06 3.40
CA VAL A 3 -10.70 10.02 2.18
C VAL A 3 -10.44 11.46 1.76
N LYS A 4 -9.19 11.91 1.76
CA LYS A 4 -8.77 13.20 1.22
C LYS A 4 -7.86 12.95 0.03
N ARG A 5 -8.28 13.40 -1.16
CA ARG A 5 -7.48 13.31 -2.38
C ARG A 5 -6.55 14.51 -2.42
N TYR A 6 -5.27 14.27 -2.13
CA TYR A 6 -4.21 15.27 -2.25
C TYR A 6 -3.38 14.95 -3.50
N ASP A 7 -3.05 15.98 -4.29
CA ASP A 7 -2.32 15.89 -5.57
C ASP A 7 -1.04 15.04 -5.51
N GLU A 8 -0.62 14.50 -6.65
CA GLU A 8 0.64 13.77 -6.84
C GLU A 8 1.81 14.66 -6.36
N GLY A 9 2.34 14.34 -5.17
CA GLY A 9 3.39 15.13 -4.50
C GLY A 9 3.06 15.54 -3.06
N ASN A 10 1.83 15.35 -2.59
CA ASN A 10 1.47 15.64 -1.19
C ASN A 10 1.63 14.39 -0.31
N THR A 11 2.80 14.30 0.32
CA THR A 11 3.10 13.32 1.36
C THR A 11 2.27 13.59 2.62
N VAL A 12 1.66 12.55 3.19
CA VAL A 12 0.88 12.65 4.43
C VAL A 12 1.82 12.85 5.62
N GLY A 13 1.64 13.98 6.31
CA GLY A 13 2.45 14.37 7.47
C GLY A 13 1.89 13.90 8.81
N ARG A 14 2.73 14.02 9.84
CA ARG A 14 2.42 13.66 11.25
C ARG A 14 1.09 14.23 11.76
N GLN A 15 0.80 15.49 11.45
CA GLN A 15 -0.41 16.17 11.94
C GLN A 15 -1.68 15.41 11.54
N THR A 16 -1.74 14.90 10.32
CA THR A 16 -2.87 14.11 9.83
C THR A 16 -3.02 12.80 10.61
N ILE A 17 -1.92 12.11 10.90
CA ILE A 17 -1.94 10.87 11.69
C ILE A 17 -2.34 11.13 13.14
N SER A 18 -1.82 12.20 13.75
CA SER A 18 -2.23 12.61 15.10
C SER A 18 -3.72 12.98 15.18
N GLN A 19 -4.25 13.65 14.16
CA GLN A 19 -5.67 13.98 14.10
C GLN A 19 -6.52 12.70 13.98
N PHE A 20 -6.12 11.77 13.13
CA PHE A 20 -6.79 10.48 12.99
C PHE A 20 -6.76 9.65 14.28
N HIS A 21 -5.65 9.65 15.02
CA HIS A 21 -5.58 9.03 16.35
C HIS A 21 -6.60 9.63 17.32
N GLY A 22 -6.73 10.96 17.35
CA GLY A 22 -7.75 11.62 18.17
C GLY A 22 -9.17 11.16 17.83
N ASP A 23 -9.46 10.91 16.55
CA ASP A 23 -10.75 10.36 16.14
C ASP A 23 -10.94 8.90 16.60
N LEU A 24 -9.89 8.08 16.59
CA LEU A 24 -9.93 6.69 17.11
C LEU A 24 -10.18 6.67 18.63
N ASP A 25 -9.50 7.53 19.38
CA ASP A 25 -9.69 7.68 20.83
C ASP A 25 -11.14 8.01 21.18
N LEU A 26 -11.75 8.94 20.43
CA LEU A 26 -13.15 9.31 20.61
C LEU A 26 -14.13 8.16 20.31
N GLN A 27 -13.73 7.22 19.46
CA GLN A 27 -14.51 6.01 19.16
C GLN A 27 -14.18 4.84 20.10
N GLY A 28 -13.21 4.99 21.01
CA GLY A 28 -12.74 3.92 21.88
C GLY A 28 -12.07 2.77 21.12
N ALA A 29 -11.38 3.07 20.01
CA ALA A 29 -10.68 2.08 19.19
C ALA A 29 -9.18 2.03 19.52
N ASP A 30 -8.67 0.84 19.83
CA ASP A 30 -7.24 0.62 20.20
C ASP A 30 -6.28 0.57 18.99
N THR A 31 -6.82 0.53 17.78
CA THR A 31 -6.05 0.46 16.53
C THR A 31 -6.85 1.00 15.36
N GLY A 32 -6.16 1.41 14.30
CA GLY A 32 -6.78 1.86 13.06
C GLY A 32 -5.92 1.58 11.85
N VAL A 33 -6.55 1.58 10.68
CA VAL A 33 -5.85 1.52 9.38
C VAL A 33 -6.05 2.85 8.67
N PHE A 34 -4.96 3.51 8.32
CA PHE A 34 -4.96 4.73 7.52
C PHE A 34 -4.49 4.41 6.10
N ILE A 35 -5.32 4.72 5.11
CA ILE A 35 -5.07 4.42 3.69
C ILE A 35 -4.97 5.73 2.91
N THR A 36 -3.98 5.86 2.03
CA THR A 36 -3.83 6.99 1.11
C THR A 36 -3.31 6.52 -0.24
N THR A 37 -3.57 7.27 -1.31
CA THR A 37 -2.96 7.06 -2.63
C THR A 37 -1.58 7.72 -2.76
N SER A 38 -1.16 8.50 -1.76
CA SER A 38 0.16 9.16 -1.70
C SER A 38 1.14 8.39 -0.81
N SER A 39 2.29 9.01 -0.48
CA SER A 39 3.26 8.50 0.50
C SER A 39 3.08 9.12 1.89
N PHE A 40 3.79 8.61 2.90
CA PHE A 40 3.87 9.17 4.25
C PHE A 40 5.24 9.80 4.52
N THR A 41 5.29 10.82 5.39
CA THR A 41 6.57 11.34 5.88
C THR A 41 7.12 10.40 6.96
N ASN A 42 8.44 10.38 7.16
CA ASN A 42 9.04 9.62 8.27
C ASN A 42 8.39 9.95 9.63
N SER A 43 8.10 11.23 9.87
CA SER A 43 7.43 11.68 11.09
C SER A 43 5.97 11.21 11.22
N ALA A 44 5.28 10.94 10.11
CA ALA A 44 3.96 10.35 10.09
C ALA A 44 4.01 8.85 10.40
N GLU A 45 4.98 8.13 9.83
CA GLU A 45 5.21 6.73 10.13
C GLU A 45 5.60 6.50 11.60
N GLU A 46 6.45 7.36 12.15
CA GLU A 46 6.79 7.32 13.58
C GLU A 46 5.57 7.52 14.47
N ALA A 47 4.72 8.50 14.15
CA ALA A 47 3.49 8.71 14.89
C ALA A 47 2.55 7.51 14.79
N ALA A 48 2.41 6.92 13.60
CA ALA A 48 1.57 5.74 13.40
C ALA A 48 2.05 4.54 14.23
N ARG A 49 3.38 4.33 14.32
CA ARG A 49 3.97 3.31 15.20
C ARG A 49 3.61 3.55 16.66
N THR A 50 3.71 4.79 17.15
CA THR A 50 3.34 5.14 18.54
C THR A 50 1.87 4.91 18.83
N PHE A 51 1.01 5.20 17.86
CA PHE A 51 -0.45 5.17 18.00
C PHE A 51 -1.08 3.84 17.59
N ASN A 52 -0.28 2.81 17.32
CA ASN A 52 -0.77 1.50 16.83
C ASN A 52 -1.68 1.62 15.59
N ILE A 53 -1.32 2.51 14.66
CA ILE A 53 -2.02 2.73 13.39
C ILE A 53 -1.26 2.02 12.27
N LYS A 54 -1.95 1.17 11.52
CA LYS A 54 -1.42 0.56 10.30
C LYS A 54 -1.53 1.53 9.13
N LEU A 55 -0.43 1.75 8.42
CA LEU A 55 -0.39 2.59 7.23
C LEU A 55 -0.45 1.73 5.96
N ILE A 56 -1.21 2.20 4.97
CA ILE A 56 -1.24 1.69 3.59
C ILE A 56 -1.09 2.90 2.68
N ASP A 57 0.05 3.00 2.01
CA ASP A 57 0.35 4.05 1.02
C ASP A 57 -0.05 3.61 -0.40
N GLY A 58 0.16 4.49 -1.37
CA GLY A 58 -0.20 4.24 -2.77
C GLY A 58 0.48 3.00 -3.37
N ASP A 59 1.76 2.79 -3.07
CA ASP A 59 2.51 1.65 -3.59
C ASP A 59 2.03 0.34 -2.97
N THR A 60 1.84 0.30 -1.64
CA THR A 60 1.29 -0.86 -0.94
C THR A 60 -0.13 -1.14 -1.41
N LEU A 61 -0.97 -0.11 -1.56
CA LEU A 61 -2.32 -0.24 -2.07
C LEU A 61 -2.33 -0.83 -3.48
N THR A 62 -1.48 -0.33 -4.37
CA THR A 62 -1.37 -0.81 -5.76
C THR A 62 -0.92 -2.27 -5.79
N LYS A 63 0.08 -2.63 -4.98
CA LYS A 63 0.52 -4.02 -4.85
C LYS A 63 -0.61 -4.92 -4.38
N LEU A 64 -1.35 -4.53 -3.35
CA LEU A 64 -2.50 -5.28 -2.87
C LEU A 64 -3.59 -5.42 -3.95
N MET A 65 -3.84 -4.36 -4.72
CA MET A 65 -4.79 -4.42 -5.84
C MET A 65 -4.38 -5.43 -6.90
N ILE A 66 -3.09 -5.52 -7.23
CA ILE A 66 -2.55 -6.50 -8.17
C ILE A 66 -2.64 -7.92 -7.59
N ASP A 67 -2.12 -8.13 -6.38
CA ASP A 67 -2.04 -9.43 -5.72
C ASP A 67 -3.43 -10.07 -5.56
N TYR A 68 -4.44 -9.25 -5.23
CA TYR A 68 -5.83 -9.69 -5.05
C TYR A 68 -6.73 -9.49 -6.27
N LYS A 69 -6.18 -9.04 -7.40
CA LYS A 69 -6.91 -8.79 -8.66
C LYS A 69 -8.10 -7.83 -8.51
N VAL A 70 -7.96 -6.81 -7.66
CA VAL A 70 -8.99 -5.78 -7.44
C VAL A 70 -8.78 -4.64 -8.43
N GLY A 71 -9.77 -4.41 -9.30
CA GLY A 71 -9.76 -3.27 -10.23
C GLY A 71 -8.69 -3.33 -11.32
N VAL A 72 -8.07 -4.50 -11.53
CA VAL A 72 -7.06 -4.73 -12.56
C VAL A 72 -7.55 -5.77 -13.58
N GLN A 73 -6.98 -5.73 -14.77
CA GLN A 73 -7.24 -6.70 -15.84
C GLN A 73 -5.91 -7.21 -16.37
N VAL A 74 -5.82 -8.53 -16.60
CA VAL A 74 -4.65 -9.12 -17.26
C VAL A 74 -4.68 -8.68 -18.72
N MET A 75 -3.74 -7.84 -19.11
CA MET A 75 -3.63 -7.35 -20.49
C MET A 75 -2.97 -8.37 -21.41
N GLN A 76 -1.91 -9.03 -20.94
CA GLN A 76 -1.15 -10.00 -21.72
C GLN A 76 -0.41 -10.96 -20.79
N ASN A 77 -0.34 -12.24 -21.18
CA ASN A 77 0.52 -13.23 -20.55
C ASN A 77 1.76 -13.42 -21.44
N TYR A 78 2.92 -13.53 -20.80
CA TYR A 78 4.16 -13.89 -21.47
C TYR A 78 4.64 -15.23 -20.94
N GLU A 79 5.05 -16.11 -21.84
CA GLU A 79 5.73 -17.34 -21.53
C GLU A 79 7.22 -17.14 -21.80
N LEU A 80 8.04 -17.39 -20.80
CA LEU A 80 9.49 -17.41 -20.94
C LEU A 80 9.89 -18.85 -21.23
N LEU A 81 10.42 -19.08 -22.43
CA LEU A 81 10.91 -20.37 -22.87
C LEU A 81 12.44 -20.35 -22.83
N GLU A 82 13.02 -21.40 -22.26
CA GLU A 82 14.44 -21.70 -22.31
C GLU A 82 14.64 -22.92 -23.20
N ILE A 83 15.80 -22.99 -23.88
CA ILE A 83 16.14 -24.17 -24.68
C ILE A 83 16.47 -25.30 -23.70
N ASP A 84 15.80 -26.44 -23.87
CA ASP A 84 16.12 -27.65 -23.15
C ASP A 84 17.30 -28.34 -23.83
N ASP A 85 18.51 -27.99 -23.41
CA ASP A 85 19.74 -28.56 -23.97
C ASP A 85 19.77 -30.11 -23.84
N GLU A 86 19.19 -30.69 -22.78
CA GLU A 86 19.14 -32.16 -22.59
C GLU A 86 18.22 -32.85 -23.61
N PHE A 87 17.12 -32.21 -24.00
CA PHE A 87 16.27 -32.69 -25.10
C PHE A 87 17.00 -32.66 -26.45
N PHE A 88 17.87 -31.67 -26.66
CA PHE A 88 18.62 -31.51 -27.92
C PHE A 88 19.99 -32.20 -27.93
N GLU A 89 20.46 -32.77 -26.83
CA GLU A 89 21.64 -33.66 -26.75
C GLU A 89 21.30 -35.13 -27.05
N ILE A 90 20.70 -35.44 -28.21
CA ILE A 90 20.65 -36.83 -28.73
C ILE A 90 20.94 -36.86 -30.24
N ASP A 91 22.06 -37.51 -30.57
CA ASP A 91 22.76 -37.75 -31.87
C ASP A 91 23.64 -36.63 -32.47
#